data_AF-A0A382YYJ9-F1
#
_entry.id   AF-A0A382YYJ9-F1
#
_cell.length_a   1.000
_cell.length_b   1.000
_cell.length_c   1.000
_cell.angle_alpha   90.00
_cell.angle_beta   90.00
_cell.angle_gamma   90.00
#
_symmetry.space_group_name_H-M   'P 1'
#
loop_
_entity.id
_entity.type
_entity.pdbx_description
1 polymer ?
#
loop_
_entity_poly.entity_id
_entity_poly.type
_entity_poly.pdbx_seq_one_letter_code
_entity_poly.pdbx_strand_id
1 'polypeptide(L)'
;KSGNVPAGFCLLFPLQKNLNLVKEFISKYHRKNMKHITLILSLFILPNISFANERFIPLELWSGGEITGSKDITFPKTNFRFGYKGKHTIQGPIDWKNPRTGETIKVYDRSRFSKKAGKVIKQLWTVTNNNQCMGRVFDNRRDKFIKNGCKFPLGNWKEGESRSFTSDYYDKKKGSYQRIKTIKILQLGKDEKSCLKFRWIMTQKGSTIDDNTYEYCHREGLVRLNGKERF
;
A
#
# COMPACT_ATOMS: atom_id res chain seq x y z
N LYS A 1 -10.59 40.18 -41.84
CA LYS A 1 -12.00 39.94 -41.45
C LYS A 1 -12.06 38.67 -40.61
N SER A 2 -12.56 38.80 -39.37
CA SER A 2 -13.08 37.80 -38.41
C SER A 2 -12.25 36.52 -38.13
N GLY A 3 -11.94 36.14 -36.89
CA GLY A 3 -12.36 36.65 -35.58
C GLY A 3 -12.14 35.62 -34.46
N ASN A 4 -12.04 36.15 -33.24
CA ASN A 4 -12.18 35.57 -31.90
C ASN A 4 -11.03 34.84 -31.16
N VAL A 5 -10.94 35.25 -29.88
CA VAL A 5 -10.07 34.98 -28.73
C VAL A 5 -10.98 34.35 -27.63
N PRO A 6 -10.55 34.01 -26.38
CA PRO A 6 -9.62 33.00 -25.84
C PRO A 6 -10.31 31.97 -24.89
N ALA A 7 -9.54 31.04 -24.31
CA ALA A 7 -9.81 30.46 -22.98
C ALA A 7 -8.46 30.08 -22.33
N GLY A 8 -8.12 30.37 -21.08
CA GLY A 8 -8.96 30.69 -19.94
C GLY A 8 -8.50 29.85 -18.75
N PHE A 9 -7.46 30.33 -18.07
CA PHE A 9 -7.09 30.12 -16.67
C PHE A 9 -8.23 29.54 -15.80
N CYS A 10 -8.05 28.37 -15.18
CA CYS A 10 -8.92 27.92 -14.09
C CYS A 10 -8.26 26.80 -13.28
N LEU A 11 -7.64 27.15 -12.15
CA LEU A 11 -7.59 26.36 -10.90
C LEU A 11 -7.09 27.22 -9.71
N LEU A 12 -7.53 28.49 -9.62
CA LEU A 12 -7.23 29.41 -8.50
C LEU A 12 -8.47 29.94 -7.77
N PHE A 13 -9.67 29.44 -8.09
CA PHE A 13 -10.91 30.08 -7.65
C PHE A 13 -11.37 29.88 -6.19
N PRO A 14 -11.04 28.81 -5.42
CA PRO A 14 -11.52 28.75 -4.04
C PRO A 14 -10.63 29.54 -3.06
N LEU A 15 -9.36 29.84 -3.40
CA LEU A 15 -8.46 30.61 -2.54
C LEU A 15 -8.74 32.12 -2.61
N GLN A 16 -9.11 32.64 -3.77
CA GLN A 16 -9.24 34.09 -3.97
C GLN A 16 -10.53 34.67 -3.38
N LYS A 17 -11.62 33.87 -3.34
CA LYS A 17 -12.88 34.26 -2.65
C LYS A 17 -12.68 34.39 -1.14
N ASN A 18 -11.90 33.49 -0.54
CA ASN A 18 -11.60 33.55 0.89
C ASN A 18 -10.72 34.77 1.24
N LEU A 19 -9.79 35.16 0.37
CA LEU A 19 -8.97 36.35 0.58
C LEU A 19 -9.79 37.65 0.56
N ASN A 20 -10.79 37.75 -0.32
CA ASN A 20 -11.60 38.97 -0.44
C ASN A 20 -12.61 39.10 0.70
N LEU A 21 -13.21 37.99 1.16
CA LEU A 21 -14.05 37.97 2.37
C LEU A 21 -13.27 38.39 3.62
N VAL A 22 -12.02 37.93 3.74
CA VAL A 22 -11.13 38.35 4.84
C VAL A 22 -10.78 39.84 4.74
N LYS A 23 -10.51 40.36 3.54
CA LYS A 23 -10.23 41.80 3.34
C LYS A 23 -11.43 42.70 3.66
N GLU A 24 -12.64 42.30 3.28
CA GLU A 24 -13.86 43.05 3.62
C GLU A 24 -14.17 43.01 5.11
N PHE A 25 -13.92 41.88 5.77
CA PHE A 25 -14.09 41.77 7.22
C PHE A 25 -13.08 42.66 7.97
N ILE A 26 -11.82 42.70 7.49
CA ILE A 26 -10.76 43.55 8.06
C ILE A 26 -11.05 45.04 7.84
N SER A 27 -11.54 45.44 6.65
CA SER A 27 -11.83 46.85 6.38
C SER A 27 -13.00 47.36 7.20
N LYS A 28 -14.00 46.51 7.47
CA LYS A 28 -15.19 46.86 8.25
C LYS A 28 -14.94 46.97 9.76
N TYR A 29 -13.88 46.34 10.28
CA TYR A 29 -13.60 46.29 11.72
C TYR A 29 -12.50 47.24 12.20
N HIS A 30 -12.00 48.11 11.31
CA HIS A 30 -10.86 49.02 11.56
C HIS A 30 -11.17 50.23 12.48
N ARG A 31 -12.16 50.12 13.38
CA ARG A 31 -12.59 51.20 14.28
C ARG A 31 -12.92 50.75 15.71
N LYS A 32 -12.10 49.90 16.34
CA LYS A 32 -11.94 49.85 17.83
C LYS A 32 -10.84 48.87 18.27
N ASN A 33 -9.87 49.38 19.03
CA ASN A 33 -8.97 48.68 19.96
C ASN A 33 -8.06 47.54 19.44
N MET A 34 -6.88 47.93 18.92
CA MET A 34 -5.77 47.06 18.51
C MET A 34 -4.86 46.60 19.66
N LYS A 35 -5.38 45.92 20.68
CA LYS A 35 -4.51 45.22 21.67
C LYS A 35 -4.94 43.77 21.96
N HIS A 36 -6.13 43.36 21.54
CA HIS A 36 -6.60 41.96 21.70
C HIS A 36 -6.68 41.16 20.39
N ILE A 37 -6.49 41.79 19.22
CA ILE A 37 -6.71 41.13 17.92
C ILE A 37 -5.48 40.35 17.42
N THR A 38 -4.28 40.71 17.86
CA THR A 38 -3.04 40.05 17.41
C THR A 38 -2.90 38.60 17.90
N LEU A 39 -3.56 38.23 19.00
CA LEU A 39 -3.52 36.87 19.54
C LEU A 39 -4.43 35.92 18.74
N ILE A 40 -5.59 36.39 18.26
CA ILE A 40 -6.61 35.56 17.59
C ILE A 40 -6.19 35.22 16.14
N LEU A 41 -5.44 36.10 15.48
CA LEU A 41 -4.93 35.84 14.12
C LEU A 41 -3.78 34.82 14.08
N SER A 42 -3.04 34.65 15.19
CA SER A 42 -1.93 33.70 15.27
C SER A 42 -2.37 32.22 15.35
N LEU A 43 -3.60 31.96 15.83
CA LEU A 43 -4.14 30.60 15.90
C LEU A 43 -4.58 30.03 14.53
N PHE A 44 -4.80 30.88 13.52
CA PHE A 44 -5.25 30.44 12.18
C PHE A 44 -4.11 30.13 11.21
N ILE A 45 -2.84 30.28 11.62
CA ILE A 45 -1.65 30.01 10.81
C ILE A 45 -0.78 28.91 11.44
N LEU A 46 -1.33 28.09 12.33
CA LEU A 46 -0.71 26.80 12.62
C LEU A 46 -1.16 25.84 11.52
N PRO A 47 -0.26 25.36 10.62
CA PRO A 47 -0.62 24.20 9.83
C PRO A 47 -1.06 23.13 10.82
N ASN A 48 -2.20 22.49 10.57
CA ASN A 48 -2.54 21.27 11.27
C ASN A 48 -1.43 20.27 10.97
N ILE A 49 -0.37 20.25 11.77
CA ILE A 49 0.66 19.22 11.75
C ILE A 49 -0.04 18.00 12.32
N SER A 50 -0.82 17.34 11.47
CA SER A 50 -1.27 15.99 11.74
C SER A 50 -0.02 15.15 11.72
N PHE A 51 0.49 14.80 12.90
CA PHE A 51 1.51 13.78 13.06
C PHE A 51 0.85 12.45 12.67
N ALA A 52 0.85 12.16 11.37
CA ALA A 52 0.46 10.85 10.88
C ALA A 52 1.43 9.84 11.48
N ASN A 53 0.90 8.90 12.26
CA ASN A 53 1.68 7.84 12.88
C ASN A 53 2.53 7.15 11.81
N GLU A 54 3.83 6.96 12.07
CA GLU A 54 4.78 6.31 11.17
C GLU A 54 5.33 5.06 11.86
N ARG A 55 5.39 3.95 11.12
CA ARG A 55 5.87 2.68 11.65
C ARG A 55 6.61 1.87 10.58
N PHE A 56 7.66 1.19 11.00
CA PHE A 56 8.31 0.15 10.20
C PHE A 56 7.43 -1.10 10.15
N ILE A 57 7.11 -1.59 8.95
CA ILE A 57 6.34 -2.82 8.73
C ILE A 57 7.33 -3.96 8.43
N PRO A 58 7.53 -4.91 9.37
CA PRO A 58 8.46 -6.01 9.20
C PRO A 58 7.90 -7.13 8.30
N LEU A 59 8.79 -7.95 7.76
CA LEU A 59 8.41 -9.09 6.91
C LEU A 59 7.68 -10.17 7.72
N GLU A 60 8.04 -10.30 8.98
CA GLU A 60 7.52 -11.23 9.97
C GLU A 60 6.00 -11.09 10.16
N LEU A 61 5.46 -9.88 9.94
CA LEU A 61 4.01 -9.65 9.98
C LEU A 61 3.28 -10.38 8.83
N TRP A 62 3.94 -10.61 7.69
CA TRP A 62 3.40 -11.44 6.62
C TRP A 62 3.73 -12.93 6.79
N SER A 63 4.95 -13.25 7.25
CA SER A 63 5.42 -14.63 7.36
C SER A 63 4.95 -15.35 8.63
N GLY A 64 4.39 -14.62 9.61
CA GLY A 64 3.97 -15.15 10.91
C GLY A 64 5.11 -15.37 11.90
N GLY A 65 6.28 -14.79 11.65
CA GLY A 65 7.47 -14.90 12.51
C GLY A 65 7.41 -14.02 13.76
N GLU A 66 8.40 -14.17 14.65
CA GLU A 66 8.55 -13.26 15.80
C GLU A 66 9.15 -11.92 15.36
N ILE A 67 8.53 -10.80 15.77
CA ILE A 67 9.02 -9.46 15.50
C ILE A 67 9.97 -9.07 16.63
N THR A 68 11.24 -8.89 16.29
CA THR A 68 12.34 -8.59 17.22
C THR A 68 12.62 -7.10 17.42
N GLY A 69 11.95 -6.24 16.64
CA GLY A 69 12.17 -4.78 16.64
C GLY A 69 13.26 -4.30 15.65
N SER A 70 13.90 -5.21 14.92
CA SER A 70 14.84 -4.83 13.86
C SER A 70 14.14 -4.08 12.72
N LYS A 71 14.83 -3.08 12.15
CA LYS A 71 14.40 -2.31 10.98
C LYS A 71 15.04 -2.81 9.68
N ASP A 72 15.77 -3.92 9.74
CA ASP A 72 16.34 -4.56 8.56
C ASP A 72 15.38 -5.61 8.01
N ILE A 73 15.18 -5.58 6.69
CA ILE A 73 14.38 -6.62 6.02
C ILE A 73 15.29 -7.83 5.77
N THR A 74 15.14 -8.83 6.63
CA THR A 74 15.82 -10.12 6.49
C THR A 74 14.89 -11.18 5.88
N PHE A 75 15.44 -12.34 5.54
CA PHE A 75 14.68 -13.50 5.07
C PHE A 75 14.72 -14.63 6.11
N PRO A 76 13.98 -14.52 7.23
CA PRO A 76 13.98 -15.55 8.27
C PRO A 76 13.36 -16.87 7.78
N LYS A 77 13.94 -17.99 8.21
CA LYS A 77 13.34 -19.31 7.98
C LYS A 77 11.94 -19.37 8.57
N THR A 78 10.99 -19.83 7.78
CA THR A 78 9.56 -19.85 8.12
C THR A 78 8.95 -21.17 7.66
N ASN A 79 8.13 -21.78 8.52
CA ASN A 79 7.17 -22.83 8.17
C ASN A 79 5.86 -22.52 8.92
N PHE A 80 5.01 -21.71 8.30
CA PHE A 80 3.89 -21.08 8.96
C PHE A 80 2.56 -21.45 8.31
N ARG A 81 1.52 -21.65 9.12
CA ARG A 81 0.17 -21.97 8.67
C ARG A 81 -0.79 -20.90 9.16
N PHE A 82 -1.67 -20.43 8.28
CA PHE A 82 -2.60 -19.35 8.61
C PHE A 82 -3.92 -19.43 7.84
N GLY A 83 -4.81 -18.50 8.17
CA GLY A 83 -6.18 -18.43 7.66
C GLY A 83 -7.08 -19.50 8.26
N TYR A 84 -8.33 -19.54 7.80
CA TYR A 84 -9.35 -20.42 8.38
C TYR A 84 -8.95 -21.90 8.35
N LYS A 85 -8.80 -22.50 9.53
CA LYS A 85 -8.31 -23.87 9.75
C LYS A 85 -6.89 -24.13 9.20
N GLY A 86 -6.03 -23.11 9.14
CA GLY A 86 -4.62 -23.26 8.74
C GLY A 86 -4.45 -23.81 7.32
N LYS A 87 -5.32 -23.41 6.39
CA LYS A 87 -5.36 -23.89 5.00
C LYS A 87 -4.30 -23.29 4.10
N HIS A 88 -3.73 -22.16 4.50
CA HIS A 88 -2.63 -21.53 3.78
C HIS A 88 -1.33 -21.86 4.50
N THR A 89 -0.27 -22.04 3.71
CA THR A 89 1.07 -22.33 4.20
C THR A 89 2.05 -21.31 3.62
N ILE A 90 3.07 -20.95 4.39
CA ILE A 90 4.25 -20.19 3.95
C ILE A 90 5.48 -20.98 4.35
N GLN A 91 6.38 -21.23 3.40
CA GLN A 91 7.65 -21.91 3.61
C GLN A 91 8.79 -21.17 2.91
N GLY A 92 9.97 -21.13 3.52
CA GLY A 92 11.16 -20.52 2.93
C GLY A 92 12.05 -19.86 3.98
N PRO A 93 13.01 -19.01 3.55
CA PRO A 93 13.31 -18.69 2.16
C PRO A 93 13.93 -19.89 1.43
N ILE A 94 13.76 -19.94 0.11
CA ILE A 94 14.48 -20.84 -0.80
C ILE A 94 15.13 -20.01 -1.91
N ASP A 95 16.28 -20.47 -2.40
CA ASP A 95 16.89 -19.89 -3.60
C ASP A 95 16.14 -20.44 -4.83
N TRP A 96 15.50 -19.54 -5.57
CA TRP A 96 14.71 -19.89 -6.76
C TRP A 96 15.32 -19.25 -8.00
N LYS A 97 15.68 -20.09 -8.97
CA LYS A 97 16.10 -19.65 -10.31
C LYS A 97 14.88 -19.38 -11.17
N ASN A 98 14.69 -18.12 -11.56
CA ASN A 98 13.64 -17.71 -12.46
C ASN A 98 13.89 -18.32 -13.86
N PRO A 99 13.03 -19.23 -14.36
CA PRO A 99 13.27 -19.90 -15.63
C PRO A 99 13.17 -18.95 -16.84
N ARG A 100 12.62 -17.73 -16.67
CA ARG A 100 12.53 -16.74 -17.75
C ARG A 100 13.74 -15.81 -17.84
N THR A 101 14.37 -15.49 -16.71
CA THR A 101 15.47 -14.51 -16.67
C THR A 101 16.81 -15.16 -16.34
N GLY A 102 16.82 -16.39 -15.84
CA GLY A 102 18.02 -17.08 -15.35
C GLY A 102 18.51 -16.60 -13.97
N GLU A 103 17.93 -15.51 -13.46
CA GLU A 103 18.28 -14.90 -12.18
C GLU A 103 17.87 -15.79 -11.00
N THR A 104 18.74 -15.91 -9.99
CA THR A 104 18.42 -16.61 -8.75
C THR A 104 18.10 -15.60 -7.65
N ILE A 105 16.92 -15.72 -7.07
CA ILE A 105 16.42 -14.83 -6.01
C ILE A 105 15.90 -15.63 -4.82
N LYS A 106 16.00 -15.07 -3.61
CA LYS A 106 15.38 -15.64 -2.42
C LYS A 106 13.87 -15.42 -2.44
N VAL A 107 13.12 -16.49 -2.24
CA VAL A 107 11.64 -16.45 -2.26
C VAL A 107 11.04 -17.26 -1.11
N TYR A 108 9.81 -16.91 -0.74
CA TYR A 108 8.92 -17.76 0.04
C TYR A 108 7.91 -18.45 -0.87
N ASP A 109 7.67 -19.72 -0.62
CA ASP A 109 6.54 -20.46 -1.17
C ASP A 109 5.31 -20.22 -0.29
N ARG A 110 4.27 -19.62 -0.87
CA ARG A 110 2.94 -19.60 -0.28
C ARG A 110 2.03 -20.53 -1.07
N SER A 111 1.43 -21.50 -0.39
CA SER A 111 0.57 -22.48 -1.03
C SER A 111 -0.75 -22.74 -0.29
N ARG A 112 -1.76 -23.20 -1.05
CA ARG A 112 -3.01 -23.76 -0.50
C ARG A 112 -3.64 -24.73 -1.49
N PHE A 113 -4.38 -25.71 -0.99
CA PHE A 113 -5.26 -26.51 -1.85
C PHE A 113 -6.50 -25.72 -2.26
N SER A 114 -6.83 -25.70 -3.54
CA SER A 114 -8.05 -25.10 -4.06
C SER A 114 -9.01 -26.17 -4.55
N LYS A 115 -10.10 -26.36 -3.81
CA LYS A 115 -11.19 -27.27 -4.22
C LYS A 115 -11.72 -26.93 -5.62
N LYS A 116 -11.95 -25.64 -5.90
CA LYS A 116 -12.43 -25.15 -7.20
C LYS A 116 -11.48 -25.50 -8.36
N ALA A 117 -10.17 -25.49 -8.12
CA ALA A 117 -9.19 -25.82 -9.15
C ALA A 117 -8.75 -27.29 -9.14
N GLY A 118 -9.22 -28.09 -8.17
CA GLY A 118 -8.79 -29.47 -7.97
C GLY A 118 -7.30 -29.66 -7.71
N LYS A 119 -6.57 -28.60 -7.34
CA LYS A 119 -5.10 -28.64 -7.23
C LYS A 119 -4.55 -27.67 -6.18
N VAL A 120 -3.28 -27.88 -5.83
CA VAL A 120 -2.51 -26.93 -5.02
C VAL A 120 -2.18 -25.68 -5.85
N ILE A 121 -2.60 -24.52 -5.35
CA ILE A 121 -2.18 -23.22 -5.86
C ILE A 121 -0.89 -22.86 -5.13
N LYS A 122 0.19 -22.68 -5.89
CA LYS A 122 1.53 -22.32 -5.41
C LYS A 122 1.91 -20.95 -5.96
N GLN A 123 2.43 -20.10 -5.08
CA GLN A 123 2.87 -18.75 -5.41
C GLN A 123 4.23 -18.50 -4.76
N LEU A 124 5.16 -17.93 -5.51
CA LEU A 124 6.45 -17.53 -4.97
C LEU A 124 6.44 -16.03 -4.70
N TRP A 125 6.95 -15.63 -3.54
CA TRP A 125 6.91 -14.26 -3.02
C TRP A 125 8.31 -13.80 -2.63
N THR A 126 8.63 -12.54 -2.90
CA THR A 126 9.89 -11.93 -2.48
C THR A 126 9.72 -10.44 -2.22
N VAL A 127 10.71 -9.86 -1.55
CA VAL A 127 10.84 -8.42 -1.33
C VAL A 127 11.21 -7.75 -2.66
N THR A 128 10.57 -6.63 -2.94
CA THR A 128 10.67 -5.93 -4.23
C THR A 128 10.65 -4.42 -4.01
N ASN A 129 10.84 -3.65 -5.09
CA ASN A 129 10.67 -2.20 -5.09
C ASN A 129 11.50 -1.54 -3.98
N ASN A 130 12.79 -1.89 -3.90
CA ASN A 130 13.75 -1.35 -2.93
C ASN A 130 13.23 -1.45 -1.48
N ASN A 131 12.86 -2.67 -1.06
CA ASN A 131 12.40 -2.96 0.31
C ASN A 131 11.07 -2.28 0.72
N GLN A 132 10.33 -1.68 -0.21
CA GLN A 132 9.06 -1.01 0.12
C GLN A 132 7.85 -1.94 0.14
N CYS A 133 7.94 -3.12 -0.47
CA CYS A 133 6.88 -4.12 -0.41
C CYS A 133 7.32 -5.51 -0.84
N MET A 134 6.50 -6.50 -0.48
CA MET A 134 6.58 -7.86 -0.98
C MET A 134 5.52 -8.09 -2.05
N GLY A 135 5.85 -8.91 -3.04
CA GLY A 135 4.87 -9.38 -4.01
C GLY A 135 5.24 -10.71 -4.63
N ARG A 136 4.30 -11.20 -5.43
CA ARG A 136 4.47 -12.45 -6.17
C ARG A 136 5.48 -12.25 -7.29
N VAL A 137 6.34 -13.24 -7.49
CA VAL A 137 7.20 -13.40 -8.67
C VAL A 137 6.76 -14.56 -9.56
N PHE A 138 6.01 -15.52 -9.00
CA PHE A 138 5.42 -16.64 -9.74
C PHE A 138 4.02 -17.02 -9.21
N ASP A 139 3.15 -17.50 -10.10
CA ASP A 139 1.81 -18.01 -9.77
C ASP A 139 1.41 -19.16 -10.71
N ASN A 140 1.31 -20.38 -10.18
CA ASN A 140 1.12 -21.62 -10.95
C ASN A 140 -0.30 -21.80 -11.54
N ARG A 141 -1.22 -20.87 -11.30
CA ARG A 141 -2.57 -20.96 -11.89
C ARG A 141 -2.55 -20.76 -13.41
N ARG A 142 -1.59 -19.99 -13.91
CA ARG A 142 -1.40 -19.68 -15.33
C ARG A 142 0.09 -19.60 -15.71
N ASP A 143 0.96 -20.20 -14.90
CA ASP A 143 2.42 -20.08 -15.01
C ASP A 143 2.87 -18.64 -15.27
N LYS A 144 2.41 -17.78 -14.37
CA LYS A 144 2.52 -16.34 -14.50
C LYS A 144 3.79 -15.87 -13.79
N PHE A 145 4.64 -15.18 -14.53
CA PHE A 145 5.87 -14.57 -14.04
C PHE A 145 5.64 -13.08 -13.85
N ILE A 146 6.18 -12.53 -12.75
CA ILE A 146 5.91 -11.16 -12.34
C ILE A 146 7.21 -10.52 -11.88
N LYS A 147 7.56 -9.37 -12.46
CA LYS A 147 8.68 -8.53 -12.01
C LYS A 147 8.12 -7.33 -11.25
N ASN A 148 8.75 -6.94 -10.13
CA ASN A 148 8.33 -5.81 -9.29
C ASN A 148 6.90 -5.92 -8.73
N GLY A 149 6.42 -7.14 -8.46
CA GLY A 149 5.12 -7.38 -7.83
C GLY A 149 5.02 -6.68 -6.47
N CYS A 150 3.90 -6.04 -6.14
CA CYS A 150 3.75 -5.35 -4.86
C CYS A 150 2.34 -5.58 -4.29
N LYS A 151 2.23 -6.25 -3.13
CA LYS A 151 0.95 -6.61 -2.52
C LYS A 151 0.92 -6.51 -0.99
N PHE A 152 2.06 -6.59 -0.33
CA PHE A 152 2.18 -6.38 1.11
C PHE A 152 3.18 -5.25 1.36
N PRO A 153 2.84 -4.15 2.05
CA PRO A 153 3.79 -3.07 2.32
C PRO A 153 4.89 -3.54 3.27
N LEU A 154 6.10 -3.02 3.08
CA LEU A 154 7.26 -3.26 3.93
C LEU A 154 7.99 -1.96 4.19
N GLY A 155 8.80 -1.92 5.25
CA GLY A 155 9.59 -0.75 5.59
C GLY A 155 8.77 0.36 6.24
N ASN A 156 9.26 1.59 6.18
CA ASN A 156 8.58 2.73 6.81
C ASN A 156 7.37 3.20 5.99
N TRP A 157 6.25 3.30 6.67
CA TRP A 157 4.98 3.79 6.14
C TRP A 157 4.27 4.69 7.15
N LYS A 158 3.49 5.63 6.64
CA LYS A 158 2.63 6.50 7.45
C LYS A 158 1.17 6.10 7.32
N GLU A 159 0.40 6.30 8.39
CA GLU A 159 -1.04 6.08 8.33
C GLU A 159 -1.68 7.05 7.33
N GLY A 160 -2.58 6.56 6.49
CA GLY A 160 -3.18 7.33 5.39
C GLY A 160 -2.32 7.42 4.11
N GLU A 161 -1.04 7.08 4.17
CA GLU A 161 -0.13 7.12 3.02
C GLU A 161 -0.58 6.17 1.91
N SER A 162 -0.39 6.60 0.66
CA SER A 162 -0.67 5.79 -0.52
C SER A 162 0.51 5.81 -1.48
N ARG A 163 0.98 4.63 -1.92
CA ARG A 163 2.03 4.48 -2.95
C ARG A 163 1.55 3.57 -4.08
N SER A 164 2.05 3.81 -5.29
CA SER A 164 1.71 3.05 -6.49
C SER A 164 2.94 2.45 -7.15
N PHE A 165 2.82 1.20 -7.62
CA PHE A 165 3.92 0.40 -8.15
C PHE A 165 3.52 -0.28 -9.47
N THR A 166 4.35 -0.13 -10.48
CA THR A 166 4.20 -0.86 -11.75
C THR A 166 4.84 -2.25 -11.61
N SER A 167 4.16 -3.27 -12.11
CA SER A 167 4.75 -4.61 -12.22
C SER A 167 4.49 -5.16 -13.60
N ASP A 168 5.52 -5.76 -14.17
CA ASP A 168 5.49 -6.43 -15.45
C ASP A 168 5.05 -7.88 -15.24
N TYR A 169 4.08 -8.30 -16.04
CA TYR A 169 3.53 -9.64 -16.04
C TYR A 169 3.86 -10.32 -17.34
N TYR A 170 4.02 -11.64 -17.26
CA TYR A 170 4.03 -12.52 -18.42
C TYR A 170 3.30 -13.81 -18.08
N ASP A 171 2.45 -14.26 -18.99
CA ASP A 171 1.96 -15.64 -19.03
C ASP A 171 1.82 -16.08 -20.49
N LYS A 172 1.97 -17.38 -20.76
CA LYS A 172 1.96 -17.93 -22.13
C LYS A 172 0.73 -17.51 -22.94
N LYS A 173 -0.43 -17.35 -22.28
CA LYS A 173 -1.70 -17.03 -22.92
C LYS A 173 -1.83 -15.56 -23.31
N LYS A 174 -1.33 -14.64 -22.49
CA LYS A 174 -1.49 -13.19 -22.71
C LYS A 174 -0.24 -12.49 -23.22
N GLY A 175 0.92 -13.16 -23.22
CA GLY A 175 2.19 -12.52 -23.42
C GLY A 175 2.51 -11.54 -22.29
N SER A 176 3.25 -10.48 -22.62
CA SER A 176 3.68 -9.45 -21.67
C SER A 176 2.61 -8.37 -21.49
N TYR A 177 2.37 -7.94 -20.24
CA TYR A 177 1.47 -6.84 -19.94
C TYR A 177 1.83 -6.20 -18.59
N GLN A 178 1.38 -4.97 -18.38
CA GLN A 178 1.60 -4.25 -17.13
C GLN A 178 0.32 -4.15 -16.30
N ARG A 179 0.54 -4.00 -15.00
CA ARG A 179 -0.49 -3.60 -14.04
C ARG A 179 0.08 -2.54 -13.11
N ILE A 180 -0.78 -1.77 -12.48
CA ILE A 180 -0.40 -0.86 -11.38
C ILE A 180 -1.00 -1.43 -10.10
N LYS A 181 -0.23 -1.40 -9.00
CA LYS A 181 -0.72 -1.75 -7.66
C LYS A 181 -0.61 -0.53 -6.78
N THR A 182 -1.70 -0.17 -6.11
CA THR A 182 -1.72 0.92 -5.17
C THR A 182 -1.99 0.36 -3.78
N ILE A 183 -1.11 0.67 -2.83
CA ILE A 183 -1.30 0.35 -1.41
C ILE A 183 -1.63 1.64 -0.69
N LYS A 184 -2.72 1.65 0.08
CA LYS A 184 -3.06 2.71 1.03
C LYS A 184 -3.10 2.14 2.44
N ILE A 185 -2.32 2.72 3.34
CA ILE A 185 -2.32 2.34 4.75
C ILE A 185 -3.56 2.94 5.41
N LEU A 186 -4.38 2.08 6.00
CA LEU A 186 -5.62 2.49 6.66
C LEU A 186 -5.44 2.60 8.17
N GLN A 187 -4.67 1.68 8.75
CA GLN A 187 -4.36 1.65 10.17
C GLN A 187 -2.99 1.00 10.37
N LEU A 188 -2.08 1.69 11.06
CA LEU A 188 -0.76 1.16 11.40
C LEU A 188 -0.74 0.48 12.78
N GLY A 189 -1.53 0.96 13.73
CA GLY A 189 -1.39 0.55 15.13
C GLY A 189 -0.23 1.26 15.83
N LYS A 190 -0.06 1.01 17.13
CA LYS A 190 0.83 1.81 17.99
C LYS A 190 2.30 1.42 17.90
N ASP A 191 2.59 0.14 17.75
CA ASP A 191 3.92 -0.47 17.76
C ASP A 191 4.03 -1.54 16.68
N GLU A 192 5.22 -2.10 16.43
CA GLU A 192 5.47 -3.11 15.39
C GLU A 192 4.67 -4.41 15.53
N LYS A 193 4.21 -4.75 16.74
CA LYS A 193 3.39 -5.96 17.00
C LYS A 193 1.90 -5.71 16.78
N SER A 194 1.49 -4.45 16.65
CA SER A 194 0.12 -4.08 16.35
C SER A 194 -0.31 -4.56 14.96
N CYS A 195 -1.60 -4.89 14.82
CA CYS A 195 -2.16 -5.29 13.53
C CYS A 195 -2.08 -4.16 12.51
N LEU A 196 -1.76 -4.52 11.27
CA LEU A 196 -1.71 -3.63 10.12
C LEU A 196 -2.97 -3.80 9.27
N LYS A 197 -3.64 -2.70 8.93
CA LYS A 197 -4.74 -2.68 7.96
C LYS A 197 -4.39 -1.80 6.76
N PHE A 198 -4.52 -2.34 5.55
CA PHE A 198 -4.25 -1.60 4.32
C PHE A 198 -5.19 -1.99 3.18
N ARG A 199 -5.49 -1.05 2.29
CA ARG A 199 -6.18 -1.29 1.02
C ARG A 199 -5.16 -1.51 -0.07
N TRP A 200 -5.42 -2.47 -0.94
CA TRP A 200 -4.61 -2.78 -2.11
C TRP A 200 -5.52 -2.84 -3.34
N ILE A 201 -5.22 -2.00 -4.32
CA ILE A 201 -5.94 -1.90 -5.58
C ILE A 201 -5.00 -2.34 -6.70
N MET A 202 -5.51 -3.10 -7.66
CA MET A 202 -4.78 -3.47 -8.86
C MET A 202 -5.54 -3.03 -10.09
N THR A 203 -4.90 -2.22 -10.93
CA THR A 203 -5.48 -1.72 -12.18
C THR A 203 -4.70 -2.20 -13.41
N GLN A 204 -5.37 -2.23 -14.56
CA GLN A 204 -4.78 -2.52 -15.86
C GLN A 204 -5.53 -1.71 -16.92
N LYS A 205 -4.79 -0.95 -17.74
CA LYS A 205 -5.37 -0.08 -18.77
C LYS A 205 -6.49 0.83 -18.23
N GLY A 206 -6.26 1.44 -17.06
CA GLY A 206 -7.23 2.32 -16.40
C GLY A 206 -8.35 1.62 -15.62
N SER A 207 -8.62 0.33 -15.87
CA SER A 207 -9.69 -0.40 -15.17
C SER A 207 -9.20 -1.11 -13.91
N THR A 208 -9.98 -1.05 -12.84
CA THR A 208 -9.77 -1.84 -11.62
C THR A 208 -10.04 -3.31 -11.87
N ILE A 209 -9.05 -4.16 -11.61
CA ILE A 209 -9.17 -5.63 -11.69
C ILE A 209 -9.49 -6.23 -10.33
N ASP A 210 -8.93 -5.65 -9.28
CA ASP A 210 -9.02 -6.18 -7.93
C ASP A 210 -8.88 -5.04 -6.93
N ASP A 211 -9.62 -5.12 -5.84
CA ASP A 211 -9.67 -4.11 -4.78
C ASP A 211 -9.96 -4.85 -3.48
N ASN A 212 -8.98 -4.85 -2.59
CA ASN A 212 -9.10 -5.58 -1.34
C ASN A 212 -8.55 -4.78 -0.17
N THR A 213 -9.15 -4.98 0.99
CA THR A 213 -8.61 -4.57 2.29
C THR A 213 -8.06 -5.78 3.01
N TYR A 214 -6.81 -5.69 3.45
CA TYR A 214 -6.13 -6.73 4.22
C TYR A 214 -5.91 -6.26 5.65
N GLU A 215 -5.96 -7.21 6.58
CA GLU A 215 -5.54 -7.01 7.96
C GLU A 215 -4.58 -8.13 8.36
N TYR A 216 -3.39 -7.77 8.83
CA TYR A 216 -2.36 -8.71 9.27
C TYR A 216 -2.00 -8.45 10.74
N CYS A 217 -1.84 -9.50 11.53
CA CYS A 217 -1.50 -9.42 12.95
C CYS A 217 -0.25 -10.24 13.27
N HIS A 218 0.45 -9.82 14.33
CA HIS A 218 1.67 -10.47 14.80
C HIS A 218 1.43 -11.95 15.14
N ARG A 219 2.34 -12.84 14.71
CA ARG A 219 2.24 -14.32 14.82
C ARG A 219 1.04 -14.99 14.14
N GLU A 220 0.11 -14.23 13.58
CA GLU A 220 -1.11 -14.75 12.92
C GLU A 220 -1.07 -14.57 11.40
N GLY A 221 -0.26 -13.65 10.89
CA GLY A 221 -0.22 -13.33 9.47
C GLY A 221 -1.51 -12.65 9.03
N LEU A 222 -2.05 -13.02 7.87
CA LEU A 222 -3.33 -12.48 7.38
C LEU A 222 -4.46 -12.99 8.28
N VAL A 223 -5.24 -12.07 8.88
CA VAL A 223 -6.40 -12.40 9.73
C VAL A 223 -7.73 -11.99 9.11
N ARG A 224 -7.77 -10.92 8.28
CA ARG A 224 -8.97 -10.52 7.56
C ARG A 224 -8.70 -10.13 6.11
N LEU A 225 -9.60 -10.54 5.24
CA LEU A 225 -9.68 -10.13 3.84
C LEU A 225 -11.07 -9.53 3.58
N ASN A 226 -11.12 -8.24 3.24
CA ASN A 226 -12.37 -7.49 3.02
C ASN A 226 -13.34 -7.61 4.21
N GLY A 227 -12.79 -7.53 5.42
CA GLY A 227 -13.54 -7.70 6.67
C GLY A 227 -13.93 -9.14 7.03
N LYS A 228 -13.57 -10.14 6.20
CA LYS A 228 -13.90 -11.56 6.43
C LYS A 228 -12.71 -12.31 7.01
N GLU A 229 -12.96 -13.12 8.03
CA GLU A 229 -11.96 -14.00 8.69
C GLU A 229 -11.85 -15.37 8.00
N ARG A 230 -12.83 -15.75 7.18
CA ARG A 230 -12.87 -17.04 6.46
C ARG A 230 -12.41 -16.86 5.00
N PHE A 231 -11.13 -17.13 4.71
CA PHE A 231 -10.51 -17.02 3.37
C PHE A 231 -9.49 -18.12 3.06
#